data_AF-A0A916CQJ4-F1
#
_entry.id   AF-A0A916CQJ4-F1
#
_cell.length_a   1.000
_cell.length_b   1.000
_cell.length_c   1.000
_cell.angle_alpha   90.00
_cell.angle_beta   90.00
_cell.angle_gamma   90.00
#
_symmetry.space_group_name_H-M   'P 1'
#
loop_
_entity.id
_entity.type
_entity.pdbx_description
1 polymer ?
#
loop_
_entity_poly.entity_id
_entity_poly.type
_entity_poly.pdbx_seq_one_letter_code
_entity_poly.pdbx_strand_id
1 'polypeptide(L)'
;MNATINLRRTVLLSALATTGSLIGGLFVAFLLGSLVHGGLPGHMEENAKTGVSALVALVFVIAAGALWGRAITRITRAGDQKRMMWAGALGFGPTVIAVGIVLTMLEVAIVERGGGPALPIHTVFTLLFTPAAFVIATMGGLAIGIAMKDAQLMVRLALSSGLAAGVTFLVVDLLMDAVGYRVGAPGAAERFTMLTVMFLGNLAASLTGGAAIGYMLAKNQMGSHE
;
A
#
# COMPACT_ATOMS: atom_id res chain seq x y z
N MET A 1 26.70 -14.56 -18.91
CA MET A 1 27.41 -13.61 -18.02
C MET A 1 26.58 -13.47 -16.75
N ASN A 2 26.92 -14.21 -15.68
CA ASN A 2 26.18 -14.20 -14.42
C ASN A 2 26.41 -12.87 -13.71
N ALA A 3 25.49 -11.92 -13.83
CA ALA A 3 25.58 -10.71 -13.03
C ALA A 3 25.24 -11.07 -11.59
N THR A 4 26.21 -10.97 -10.70
CA THR A 4 26.05 -11.14 -9.26
C THR A 4 25.01 -10.15 -8.74
N ILE A 5 23.95 -10.65 -8.11
CA ILE A 5 22.91 -9.81 -7.50
C ILE A 5 23.52 -9.06 -6.32
N ASN A 6 23.53 -7.73 -6.37
CA ASN A 6 23.95 -6.91 -5.24
C ASN A 6 22.75 -6.71 -4.29
N LEU A 7 22.73 -7.46 -3.19
CA LEU A 7 21.63 -7.49 -2.23
C LEU A 7 21.23 -6.09 -1.73
N ARG A 8 22.20 -5.26 -1.32
CA ARG A 8 21.91 -3.91 -0.80
C ARG A 8 21.22 -3.05 -1.85
N ARG A 9 21.72 -3.07 -3.09
CA ARG A 9 21.13 -2.33 -4.20
C ARG A 9 19.74 -2.83 -4.53
N THR A 10 19.52 -4.13 -4.56
CA THR A 10 18.21 -4.73 -4.82
C THR A 10 17.19 -4.33 -3.76
N VAL A 11 17.54 -4.41 -2.48
CA VAL A 11 16.65 -3.99 -1.37
C VAL A 11 16.26 -2.51 -1.50
N LEU A 12 17.25 -1.63 -1.71
CA LEU A 12 17.00 -0.19 -1.86
C LEU A 12 16.10 0.12 -3.07
N LEU A 13 16.42 -0.46 -4.23
CA LEU A 13 15.64 -0.24 -5.45
C LEU A 13 14.23 -0.80 -5.33
N SER A 14 14.03 -1.94 -4.66
CA SER A 14 12.70 -2.51 -4.43
C SER A 14 11.87 -1.63 -3.48
N ALA A 15 12.48 -1.06 -2.44
CA ALA A 15 11.82 -0.08 -1.58
C ALA A 15 11.35 1.15 -2.38
N LEU A 16 12.28 1.78 -3.12
CA LEU A 16 11.98 2.96 -3.92
C LEU A 16 10.97 2.68 -5.04
N ALA A 17 11.06 1.53 -5.70
CA ALA A 17 10.09 1.13 -6.73
C ALA A 17 8.70 0.91 -6.15
N THR A 18 8.61 0.31 -4.95
CA THR A 18 7.34 0.09 -4.25
C THR A 18 6.70 1.41 -3.88
N THR A 19 7.43 2.30 -3.21
CA THR A 19 6.92 3.62 -2.85
C THR A 19 6.58 4.46 -4.08
N GLY A 20 7.50 4.58 -5.03
CA GLY A 20 7.32 5.40 -6.23
C GLY A 20 6.15 4.94 -7.10
N SER A 21 5.96 3.62 -7.23
CA SER A 21 4.87 3.08 -8.05
C SER A 21 3.54 3.10 -7.30
N LEU A 22 3.50 2.59 -6.06
CA LEU A 22 2.24 2.39 -5.34
C LEU A 22 1.73 3.69 -4.71
N ILE A 23 2.57 4.43 -3.98
CA ILE A 23 2.19 5.73 -3.41
C ILE A 23 2.02 6.74 -4.53
N GLY A 24 3.02 6.86 -5.42
CA GLY A 24 2.92 7.76 -6.58
C GLY A 24 1.70 7.45 -7.46
N GLY A 25 1.38 6.17 -7.65
CA GLY A 25 0.19 5.71 -8.35
C GLY A 25 -1.12 6.13 -7.68
N LEU A 26 -1.20 6.07 -6.34
CA LEU A 26 -2.36 6.56 -5.60
C LEU A 26 -2.56 8.07 -5.77
N PHE A 27 -1.48 8.87 -5.75
CA PHE A 27 -1.55 10.31 -6.03
C PHE A 27 -2.04 10.60 -7.44
N VAL A 28 -1.49 9.90 -8.44
CA VAL A 28 -1.92 10.06 -9.83
C VAL A 28 -3.39 9.64 -10.00
N ALA A 29 -3.79 8.53 -9.39
CA ALA A 29 -5.17 8.06 -9.41
C ALA A 29 -6.14 9.08 -8.79
N PHE A 30 -5.77 9.66 -7.64
CA PHE A 30 -6.56 10.70 -6.98
C PHE A 30 -6.66 11.97 -7.84
N LEU A 31 -5.53 12.47 -8.36
CA LEU A 31 -5.50 13.67 -9.20
C LEU A 31 -6.35 13.49 -10.46
N LEU A 32 -6.17 12.40 -11.18
CA LEU A 32 -6.90 12.14 -12.41
C LEU A 32 -8.38 11.84 -12.14
N GLY A 33 -8.70 11.12 -11.05
CA GLY A 33 -10.08 10.93 -10.61
C GLY A 33 -10.77 12.26 -10.30
N SER A 34 -10.09 13.17 -9.59
CA SER A 34 -10.62 14.49 -9.25
C SER A 34 -10.80 15.39 -10.49
N LEU A 35 -9.83 15.37 -11.43
CA LEU A 35 -9.94 16.11 -12.69
C LEU A 35 -11.11 15.61 -13.54
N VAL A 36 -11.31 14.28 -13.60
CA VAL A 36 -12.47 13.69 -14.28
C VAL A 36 -13.75 14.13 -13.58
N HIS A 37 -13.82 14.04 -12.26
CA HIS A 37 -14.99 14.47 -11.49
C HIS A 37 -15.39 15.92 -11.78
N GLY A 38 -14.43 16.84 -11.74
CA GLY A 38 -14.66 18.27 -12.00
C GLY A 38 -14.94 18.60 -13.47
N GLY A 39 -14.48 17.76 -14.41
CA GLY A 39 -14.73 17.93 -15.85
C GLY A 39 -16.06 17.35 -16.33
N LEU A 40 -16.77 16.58 -15.50
CA LEU A 40 -18.06 15.99 -15.89
C LEU A 40 -19.18 17.05 -15.94
N PRO A 41 -20.14 16.90 -16.86
CA PRO A 41 -21.24 17.86 -17.01
C PRO A 41 -22.02 18.13 -15.73
N GLY A 42 -22.32 19.40 -15.46
CA GLY A 42 -23.00 19.83 -14.23
C GLY A 42 -24.36 19.15 -13.98
N HIS A 43 -25.10 18.82 -15.05
CA HIS A 43 -26.40 18.15 -14.99
C HIS A 43 -26.35 16.66 -14.62
N MET A 44 -25.15 16.06 -14.54
CA MET A 44 -25.00 14.65 -14.19
C MET A 44 -25.23 14.48 -12.68
N GLU A 45 -25.92 13.40 -12.30
CA GLU A 45 -26.12 13.06 -10.89
C GLU A 45 -24.78 12.86 -10.17
N GLU A 46 -24.69 13.34 -8.93
CA GLU A 46 -23.45 13.31 -8.13
C GLU A 46 -22.90 11.90 -7.92
N ASN A 47 -23.79 10.92 -7.75
CA ASN A 47 -23.44 9.51 -7.63
C ASN A 47 -22.80 8.98 -8.92
N ALA A 48 -23.32 9.39 -10.08
CA ALA A 48 -22.76 8.99 -11.37
C ALA A 48 -21.38 9.61 -11.60
N LYS A 49 -21.19 10.90 -11.24
CA LYS A 49 -19.87 11.55 -11.30
C LYS A 49 -18.85 10.85 -10.41
N THR A 50 -19.24 10.54 -9.18
CA THR A 50 -18.41 9.81 -8.22
C THR A 50 -18.06 8.42 -8.74
N GLY A 51 -19.03 7.68 -9.27
CA GLY A 51 -18.81 6.35 -9.85
C GLY A 51 -17.82 6.35 -11.02
N VAL A 52 -17.97 7.27 -11.97
CA VAL A 52 -17.04 7.40 -13.11
C VAL A 52 -15.63 7.75 -12.62
N SER A 53 -15.52 8.68 -11.68
CA SER A 53 -14.23 9.10 -11.12
C SER A 53 -13.53 7.98 -10.34
N ALA A 54 -14.30 7.19 -9.58
CA ALA A 54 -13.80 6.03 -8.86
C ALA A 54 -13.32 4.93 -9.83
N LEU A 55 -14.02 4.70 -10.95
CA LEU A 55 -13.57 3.77 -11.98
C LEU A 55 -12.24 4.20 -12.61
N VAL A 56 -12.08 5.50 -12.90
CA VAL A 56 -10.82 6.05 -13.40
C VAL A 56 -9.70 5.84 -12.39
N ALA A 57 -9.94 6.23 -11.12
CA ALA A 57 -8.96 6.03 -10.07
C ALA A 57 -8.56 4.54 -9.96
N LEU A 58 -9.53 3.62 -9.98
CA LEU A 58 -9.28 2.18 -9.95
C LEU A 58 -8.36 1.70 -11.08
N VAL A 59 -8.59 2.15 -12.31
CA VAL A 59 -7.72 1.81 -13.45
C VAL A 59 -6.27 2.24 -13.19
N PHE A 60 -6.07 3.46 -12.66
CA PHE A 60 -4.73 3.95 -12.35
C PHE A 60 -4.07 3.21 -11.18
N VAL A 61 -4.82 2.83 -10.14
CA VAL A 61 -4.28 2.01 -9.03
C VAL A 61 -3.88 0.61 -9.53
N ILE A 62 -4.67 -0.02 -10.39
CA ILE A 62 -4.32 -1.30 -11.03
C ILE A 62 -3.05 -1.14 -11.90
N ALA A 63 -2.98 -0.08 -12.71
CA ALA A 63 -1.82 0.19 -13.55
C ALA A 63 -0.55 0.42 -12.71
N ALA A 64 -0.66 1.13 -11.59
CA ALA A 64 0.42 1.33 -10.62
C ALA A 64 0.92 0.00 -10.04
N GLY A 65 0.00 -0.90 -9.65
CA GLY A 65 0.33 -2.26 -9.24
C GLY A 65 1.05 -3.04 -10.34
N ALA A 66 0.61 -2.93 -11.59
CA ALA A 66 1.27 -3.58 -12.73
C ALA A 66 2.70 -3.07 -12.97
N LEU A 67 2.89 -1.75 -12.90
CA LEU A 67 4.20 -1.10 -13.03
C LEU A 67 5.14 -1.52 -11.90
N TRP A 68 4.63 -1.58 -10.67
CA TRP A 68 5.36 -2.08 -9.52
C TRP A 68 5.83 -3.53 -9.73
N GLY A 69 4.93 -4.44 -10.11
CA GLY A 69 5.27 -5.84 -10.38
C GLY A 69 6.35 -5.99 -11.46
N ARG A 70 6.24 -5.20 -12.55
CA ARG A 70 7.27 -5.12 -13.60
C ARG A 70 8.62 -4.66 -13.06
N ALA A 71 8.62 -3.61 -12.23
CA ALA A 71 9.83 -3.05 -11.65
C ALA A 71 10.52 -4.05 -10.72
N ILE A 72 9.77 -4.71 -9.84
CA ILE A 72 10.30 -5.73 -8.93
C ILE A 72 10.96 -6.87 -9.71
N THR A 73 10.33 -7.41 -10.76
CA THR A 73 10.97 -8.44 -11.60
C THR A 73 12.24 -7.95 -12.25
N ARG A 74 12.29 -6.71 -12.76
CA ARG A 74 13.51 -6.18 -13.38
C ARG A 74 14.64 -6.00 -12.38
N ILE A 75 14.33 -5.56 -11.17
CA ILE A 75 15.31 -5.30 -10.10
C ILE A 75 15.86 -6.62 -9.54
N THR A 76 14.97 -7.57 -9.28
CA THR A 76 15.31 -8.85 -8.62
C THR A 76 15.70 -9.95 -9.59
N ARG A 77 15.38 -9.77 -10.88
CA ARG A 77 15.47 -10.79 -11.94
C ARG A 77 14.67 -12.06 -11.63
N ALA A 78 13.68 -11.96 -10.74
CA ALA A 78 12.85 -13.07 -10.31
C ALA A 78 11.54 -13.13 -11.10
N GLY A 79 11.22 -14.34 -11.57
CA GLY A 79 9.95 -14.67 -12.20
C GLY A 79 9.77 -14.13 -13.61
N ASP A 80 8.64 -14.52 -14.23
CA ASP A 80 8.22 -14.01 -15.53
C ASP A 80 7.63 -12.60 -15.39
N GLN A 81 8.09 -11.66 -16.24
CA GLN A 81 7.69 -10.26 -16.16
C GLN A 81 6.18 -10.06 -16.32
N LYS A 82 5.52 -10.81 -17.23
CA LYS A 82 4.08 -10.67 -17.48
C LYS A 82 3.29 -11.18 -16.28
N ARG A 83 3.68 -12.30 -15.69
CA ARG A 83 3.02 -12.86 -14.49
C ARG A 83 3.18 -11.94 -13.28
N MET A 84 4.35 -11.35 -13.10
CA MET A 84 4.63 -10.44 -12.00
C MET A 84 3.91 -9.10 -12.15
N MET A 85 3.76 -8.59 -13.37
CA MET A 85 2.87 -7.45 -13.67
C MET A 85 1.43 -7.73 -13.24
N TRP A 86 0.87 -8.87 -13.66
CA TRP A 86 -0.51 -9.23 -13.28
C TRP A 86 -0.66 -9.45 -11.77
N ALA A 87 0.31 -10.08 -11.13
CA ALA A 87 0.32 -10.21 -9.67
C ALA A 87 0.32 -8.85 -8.97
N GLY A 88 1.15 -7.91 -9.42
CA GLY A 88 1.13 -6.55 -8.86
C GLY A 88 -0.21 -5.84 -9.09
N ALA A 89 -0.77 -5.95 -10.29
CA ALA A 89 -2.04 -5.34 -10.66
C ALA A 89 -3.21 -5.85 -9.78
N LEU A 90 -3.31 -7.17 -9.65
CA LEU A 90 -4.41 -7.84 -8.93
C LEU A 90 -4.19 -7.87 -7.41
N GLY A 91 -2.93 -7.88 -6.96
CA GLY A 91 -2.57 -7.90 -5.54
C GLY A 91 -2.65 -6.55 -4.86
N PHE A 92 -2.48 -5.45 -5.61
CA PHE A 92 -2.53 -4.10 -5.04
C PHE A 92 -3.90 -3.42 -5.23
N GLY A 93 -4.35 -3.26 -6.47
CA GLY A 93 -5.52 -2.44 -6.78
C GLY A 93 -6.81 -2.88 -6.07
N PRO A 94 -7.27 -4.13 -6.30
CA PRO A 94 -8.43 -4.68 -5.60
C PRO A 94 -8.27 -4.67 -4.08
N THR A 95 -7.07 -4.94 -3.55
CA THR A 95 -6.84 -4.96 -2.10
C THR A 95 -6.97 -3.57 -1.48
N VAL A 96 -6.37 -2.54 -2.09
CA VAL A 96 -6.49 -1.16 -1.59
C VAL A 96 -7.96 -0.72 -1.57
N ILE A 97 -8.73 -1.06 -2.61
CA ILE A 97 -10.17 -0.75 -2.64
C ILE A 97 -10.92 -1.51 -1.55
N ALA A 98 -10.72 -2.81 -1.43
CA ALA A 98 -11.40 -3.62 -0.43
C ALA A 98 -11.10 -3.10 0.99
N VAL A 99 -9.83 -2.79 1.28
CA VAL A 99 -9.41 -2.21 2.56
C VAL A 99 -10.03 -0.82 2.75
N GLY A 100 -10.03 0.03 1.73
CA GLY A 100 -10.66 1.35 1.79
C GLY A 100 -12.15 1.28 2.12
N ILE A 101 -12.91 0.41 1.44
CA ILE A 101 -14.33 0.16 1.72
C ILE A 101 -14.52 -0.30 3.17
N VAL A 102 -13.73 -1.27 3.61
CA VAL A 102 -13.81 -1.80 4.99
C VAL A 102 -13.51 -0.70 6.00
N LEU A 103 -12.48 0.13 5.77
CA LEU A 103 -12.15 1.25 6.65
C LEU A 103 -13.29 2.27 6.71
N THR A 104 -13.89 2.65 5.58
CA THR A 104 -15.04 3.56 5.56
C THR A 104 -16.23 2.99 6.33
N MET A 105 -16.54 1.70 6.15
CA MET A 105 -17.61 1.05 6.90
C MET A 105 -17.34 1.02 8.42
N LEU A 106 -16.09 0.74 8.80
CA LEU A 106 -15.67 0.72 10.20
C LEU A 106 -15.67 2.11 10.83
N GLU A 107 -15.28 3.14 10.09
CA GLU A 107 -15.35 4.54 10.54
C GLU A 107 -16.79 4.94 10.86
N VAL A 108 -17.72 4.71 9.94
CA VAL A 108 -19.16 4.99 10.16
C VAL A 108 -19.69 4.21 11.37
N ALA A 109 -19.34 2.93 11.49
CA ALA A 109 -19.84 2.08 12.57
C ALA A 109 -19.29 2.47 13.96
N ILE A 110 -17.99 2.76 14.04
CA ILE A 110 -17.26 2.95 15.30
C ILE A 110 -17.29 4.41 15.73
N VAL A 111 -17.04 5.34 14.81
CA VAL A 111 -16.84 6.76 15.11
C VAL A 111 -18.15 7.52 15.02
N GLU A 112 -18.88 7.41 13.90
CA GLU A 112 -20.09 8.23 13.68
C GLU A 112 -21.30 7.72 14.46
N ARG A 113 -21.52 6.40 14.48
CA ARG A 113 -22.67 5.78 15.16
C ARG A 113 -22.41 5.46 16.63
N GLY A 114 -21.18 5.66 17.11
CA GLY A 114 -20.80 5.35 18.49
C GLY A 114 -20.91 3.86 18.85
N GLY A 115 -20.85 2.95 17.87
CA GLY A 115 -20.98 1.52 18.09
C GLY A 115 -19.72 0.85 18.65
N GLY A 116 -18.61 1.59 18.78
CA GLY A 116 -17.36 1.09 19.33
C GLY A 116 -17.20 1.33 20.83
N PRO A 117 -16.20 0.70 21.46
CA PRO A 117 -15.77 1.07 22.81
C PRO A 117 -15.37 2.56 22.86
N ALA A 118 -15.54 3.21 24.01
CA ALA A 118 -15.18 4.61 24.23
C ALA A 118 -13.64 4.80 24.22
N LEU A 119 -13.05 4.64 23.04
CA LEU A 119 -11.63 4.78 22.79
C LEU A 119 -11.33 6.18 22.23
N PRO A 120 -10.16 6.75 22.57
CA PRO A 120 -9.69 7.96 21.91
C PRO A 120 -9.54 7.77 20.40
N ILE A 121 -9.84 8.81 19.60
CA ILE A 121 -9.79 8.77 18.14
C ILE A 121 -8.43 8.33 17.61
N HIS A 122 -7.32 8.80 18.21
CA HIS A 122 -5.98 8.36 17.83
C HIS A 122 -5.79 6.84 18.00
N THR A 123 -6.33 6.25 19.08
CA THR A 123 -6.28 4.80 19.28
C THR A 123 -7.09 4.05 18.22
N VAL A 124 -8.29 4.55 17.87
CA VAL A 124 -9.10 3.99 16.79
C VAL A 124 -8.35 4.06 15.46
N PHE A 125 -7.72 5.20 15.17
CA PHE A 125 -6.89 5.39 13.98
C PHE A 125 -5.75 4.35 13.93
N THR A 126 -4.96 4.20 15.00
CA THR A 126 -3.89 3.20 15.10
C THR A 126 -4.41 1.78 14.85
N LEU A 127 -5.54 1.42 15.48
CA LEU A 127 -6.16 0.09 15.41
C LEU A 127 -6.75 -0.23 14.03
N LEU A 128 -7.11 0.78 13.23
CA LEU A 128 -7.65 0.59 11.89
C LEU A 128 -6.55 0.62 10.82
N PHE A 129 -5.67 1.60 10.87
CA PHE A 129 -4.69 1.81 9.81
C PHE A 129 -3.46 0.90 9.92
N THR A 130 -3.06 0.48 11.12
CA THR A 130 -1.95 -0.48 11.28
C THR A 130 -2.28 -1.84 10.64
N PRO A 131 -3.44 -2.47 10.91
CA PRO A 131 -3.83 -3.70 10.22
C PRO A 131 -4.07 -3.49 8.73
N ALA A 132 -4.59 -2.33 8.31
CA ALA A 132 -4.75 -2.01 6.89
C ALA A 132 -3.41 -2.05 6.14
N ALA A 133 -2.37 -1.39 6.68
CA ALA A 133 -1.02 -1.42 6.11
C ALA A 133 -0.45 -2.85 6.05
N PHE A 134 -0.64 -3.63 7.12
CA PHE A 134 -0.27 -5.05 7.16
C PHE A 134 -0.96 -5.85 6.05
N VAL A 135 -2.29 -5.74 5.93
CA VAL A 135 -3.09 -6.50 4.96
C VAL A 135 -2.69 -6.16 3.53
N ILE A 136 -2.57 -4.87 3.19
CA ILE A 136 -2.19 -4.43 1.84
C ILE A 136 -0.82 -5.01 1.46
N ALA A 137 0.18 -4.89 2.34
CA ALA A 137 1.52 -5.40 2.08
C ALA A 137 1.56 -6.93 2.03
N THR A 138 0.76 -7.62 2.86
CA THR A 138 0.63 -9.09 2.87
C THR A 138 0.07 -9.57 1.53
N MET A 139 -1.00 -8.95 1.03
CA MET A 139 -1.61 -9.32 -0.26
C MET A 139 -0.66 -9.07 -1.42
N GLY A 140 0.12 -7.99 -1.40
CA GLY A 140 1.19 -7.76 -2.35
C GLY A 140 2.23 -8.89 -2.33
N GLY A 141 2.70 -9.29 -1.15
CA GLY A 141 3.63 -10.41 -0.98
C GLY A 141 3.07 -11.75 -1.45
N LEU A 142 1.80 -12.05 -1.12
CA LEU A 142 1.08 -13.24 -1.58
C LEU A 142 1.00 -13.29 -3.10
N ALA A 143 0.55 -12.19 -3.73
CA ALA A 143 0.38 -12.13 -5.18
C ALA A 143 1.70 -12.40 -5.91
N ILE A 144 2.80 -11.81 -5.43
CA ILE A 144 4.14 -12.05 -5.97
C ILE A 144 4.55 -13.52 -5.77
N GLY A 145 4.32 -14.10 -4.60
CA GLY A 145 4.57 -15.51 -4.34
C GLY A 145 3.82 -16.46 -5.28
N ILE A 146 2.54 -16.19 -5.54
CA ILE A 146 1.71 -16.94 -6.50
C ILE A 146 2.32 -16.82 -7.92
N ALA A 147 2.74 -15.63 -8.33
CA ALA A 147 3.44 -15.45 -9.61
C ALA A 147 4.76 -16.22 -9.68
N MET A 148 5.46 -16.40 -8.56
CA MET A 148 6.68 -17.20 -8.48
C MET A 148 6.42 -18.73 -8.51
N LYS A 149 5.17 -19.19 -8.34
CA LYS A 149 4.80 -20.61 -8.20
C LYS A 149 5.53 -21.33 -7.05
N ASP A 150 5.86 -20.59 -6.00
CA ASP A 150 6.56 -21.13 -4.83
C ASP A 150 5.75 -20.81 -3.58
N ALA A 151 5.10 -21.85 -3.02
CA ALA A 151 4.22 -21.71 -1.87
C ALA A 151 4.99 -21.32 -0.59
N GLN A 152 6.23 -21.80 -0.43
CA GLN A 152 7.02 -21.48 0.75
C GLN A 152 7.52 -20.03 0.68
N LEU A 153 7.97 -19.60 -0.50
CA LEU A 153 8.33 -18.21 -0.75
C LEU A 153 7.11 -17.29 -0.63
N MET A 154 5.93 -17.72 -1.07
CA MET A 154 4.69 -16.96 -0.95
C MET A 154 4.36 -16.61 0.51
N VAL A 155 4.36 -17.59 1.41
CA VAL A 155 4.09 -17.35 2.84
C VAL A 155 5.16 -16.44 3.44
N ARG A 156 6.43 -16.67 3.10
CA ARG A 156 7.55 -15.86 3.57
C ARG A 156 7.45 -14.40 3.10
N LEU A 157 7.13 -14.17 1.83
CA LEU A 157 6.93 -12.84 1.26
C LEU A 157 5.77 -12.14 1.97
N ALA A 158 4.61 -12.79 2.04
CA ALA A 158 3.40 -12.27 2.66
C ALA A 158 3.64 -11.82 4.11
N LEU A 159 4.21 -12.70 4.94
CA LEU A 159 4.46 -12.39 6.34
C LEU A 159 5.55 -11.33 6.53
N SER A 160 6.65 -11.41 5.78
CA SER A 160 7.75 -10.45 5.93
C SER A 160 7.36 -9.05 5.46
N SER A 161 6.67 -8.92 4.33
CA SER A 161 6.20 -7.62 3.83
C SER A 161 5.09 -7.05 4.72
N GLY A 162 4.13 -7.89 5.12
CA GLY A 162 3.04 -7.53 6.02
C GLY A 162 3.55 -7.02 7.36
N LEU A 163 4.38 -7.81 8.05
CA LEU A 163 4.94 -7.42 9.35
C LEU A 163 5.83 -6.19 9.24
N ALA A 164 6.69 -6.10 8.22
CA ALA A 164 7.53 -4.92 8.02
C ALA A 164 6.68 -3.66 7.84
N ALA A 165 5.66 -3.72 6.98
CA ALA A 165 4.76 -2.59 6.72
C ALA A 165 3.95 -2.20 7.97
N GLY A 166 3.28 -3.17 8.61
CA GLY A 166 2.44 -2.93 9.78
C GLY A 166 3.24 -2.38 10.98
N VAL A 167 4.36 -3.00 11.31
CA VAL A 167 5.22 -2.53 12.41
C VAL A 167 5.78 -1.15 12.12
N THR A 168 6.21 -0.89 10.88
CA THR A 168 6.74 0.43 10.51
C THR A 168 5.66 1.50 10.57
N PHE A 169 4.45 1.20 10.09
CA PHE A 169 3.31 2.11 10.20
C PHE A 169 3.05 2.45 11.68
N LEU A 170 2.95 1.43 12.53
CA LEU A 170 2.72 1.60 13.97
C LEU A 170 3.83 2.44 14.63
N VAL A 171 5.08 2.18 14.32
CA VAL A 171 6.21 2.95 14.86
C VAL A 171 6.11 4.41 14.44
N VAL A 172 5.82 4.70 13.17
CA VAL A 172 5.65 6.08 12.70
C VAL A 172 4.46 6.75 13.37
N ASP A 173 3.33 6.06 13.50
CA ASP A 173 2.13 6.57 14.17
C ASP A 173 2.41 6.94 15.63
N LEU A 174 3.06 6.05 16.39
CA LEU A 174 3.44 6.30 17.79
C LEU A 174 4.48 7.43 17.94
N LEU A 175 5.44 7.52 17.02
CA LEU A 175 6.42 8.60 17.03
C LEU A 175 5.76 9.95 16.74
N MET A 176 4.84 9.99 15.78
CA MET A 176 4.07 11.19 15.44
C MET A 176 3.19 11.63 16.61
N ASP A 177 2.52 10.68 17.29
CA ASP A 177 1.77 10.99 18.52
C ASP A 177 2.69 11.57 19.61
N ALA A 178 3.86 10.97 19.82
CA ALA A 178 4.83 11.41 20.82
C ALA A 178 5.38 12.83 20.56
N VAL A 179 5.49 13.25 19.30
CA VAL A 179 5.88 14.62 18.93
C VAL A 179 4.70 15.60 18.80
N GLY A 180 3.49 15.19 19.18
CA GLY A 180 2.30 16.05 19.23
C GLY A 180 1.46 16.11 17.95
N TYR A 181 1.77 15.28 16.95
CA TYR A 181 0.90 15.04 15.79
C TYR A 181 -0.16 13.98 16.11
N ARG A 182 -0.93 14.24 17.18
CA ARG A 182 -2.03 13.36 17.62
C ARG A 182 -3.27 13.52 16.75
N VAL A 183 -3.76 12.41 16.20
CA VAL A 183 -5.02 12.38 15.44
C VAL A 183 -6.20 12.65 16.37
N GLY A 184 -7.04 13.63 16.01
CA GLY A 184 -8.22 14.02 16.80
C GLY A 184 -7.93 14.93 18.01
N ALA A 185 -6.70 15.46 18.16
CA ALA A 185 -6.40 16.48 19.17
C ALA A 185 -6.96 17.88 18.80
N PRO A 186 -7.08 18.82 19.76
CA PRO A 186 -7.44 20.20 19.46
C PRO A 186 -6.49 20.81 18.40
N GLY A 187 -7.04 21.46 17.37
CA GLY A 187 -6.26 22.01 16.25
C GLY A 187 -5.76 20.96 15.22
N ALA A 188 -6.14 19.69 15.34
CA ALA A 188 -5.73 18.65 14.39
C ALA A 188 -6.25 18.87 12.96
N ALA A 189 -7.40 19.53 12.81
CA ALA A 189 -7.95 19.91 11.51
C ALA A 189 -7.07 20.95 10.81
N GLU A 190 -6.62 21.98 11.54
CA GLU A 190 -5.75 23.04 11.02
C GLU A 190 -4.39 22.51 10.57
N ARG A 191 -3.89 21.46 11.25
CA ARG A 191 -2.60 20.81 10.95
C ARG A 191 -2.72 19.64 9.98
N PHE A 192 -3.92 19.29 9.54
CA PHE A 192 -4.19 18.09 8.74
C PHE A 192 -3.52 16.83 9.33
N THR A 193 -3.58 16.68 10.65
CA THR A 193 -2.78 15.67 11.37
C THR A 193 -3.06 14.25 10.86
N MET A 194 -4.33 13.91 10.65
CA MET A 194 -4.73 12.60 10.13
C MET A 194 -4.08 12.30 8.78
N LEU A 195 -4.16 13.24 7.82
CA LEU A 195 -3.54 13.08 6.50
C LEU A 195 -2.03 12.97 6.60
N THR A 196 -1.39 13.79 7.44
CA THR A 196 0.06 13.79 7.62
C THR A 196 0.56 12.46 8.19
N VAL A 197 -0.05 11.99 9.29
CA VAL A 197 0.31 10.72 9.93
C VAL A 197 0.03 9.54 9.02
N MET A 198 -1.14 9.52 8.37
CA MET A 198 -1.50 8.49 7.40
C MET A 198 -0.53 8.45 6.23
N PHE A 199 -0.15 9.60 5.67
CA PHE A 199 0.77 9.68 4.55
C PHE A 199 2.17 9.20 4.94
N LEU A 200 2.74 9.70 6.04
CA LEU A 200 4.07 9.30 6.50
C LEU A 200 4.12 7.82 6.90
N GLY A 201 3.07 7.33 7.58
CA GLY A 201 2.95 5.92 7.95
C GLY A 201 2.91 5.02 6.72
N ASN A 202 2.09 5.35 5.72
CA ASN A 202 2.01 4.59 4.47
C ASN A 202 3.30 4.68 3.63
N LEU A 203 3.96 5.85 3.63
CA LEU A 203 5.25 6.03 2.96
C LEU A 203 6.29 5.09 3.56
N ALA A 204 6.46 5.12 4.88
CA ALA A 204 7.41 4.28 5.58
C ALA A 204 7.06 2.79 5.44
N ALA A 205 5.78 2.41 5.56
CA ALA A 205 5.30 1.05 5.37
C ALA A 205 5.58 0.53 3.94
N SER A 206 5.39 1.37 2.91
CA SER A 206 5.67 0.99 1.53
C SER A 206 7.18 0.78 1.28
N LEU A 207 8.03 1.59 1.90
CA LEU A 207 9.48 1.45 1.83
C LEU A 207 9.93 0.14 2.46
N THR A 208 9.50 -0.14 3.70
CA THR A 208 9.94 -1.34 4.43
C THR A 208 9.31 -2.62 3.90
N GLY A 209 8.04 -2.59 3.50
CA GLY A 209 7.38 -3.70 2.81
C GLY A 209 8.05 -4.03 1.47
N GLY A 210 8.38 -3.00 0.67
CA GLY A 210 9.12 -3.16 -0.59
C GLY A 210 10.54 -3.69 -0.40
N ALA A 211 11.24 -3.19 0.63
CA ALA A 211 12.56 -3.67 1.02
C ALA A 211 12.55 -5.16 1.41
N ALA A 212 11.56 -5.59 2.19
CA ALA A 212 11.39 -6.99 2.60
C ALA A 212 11.17 -7.92 1.40
N ILE A 213 10.31 -7.53 0.46
CA ILE A 213 10.09 -8.28 -0.79
C ILE A 213 11.39 -8.38 -1.59
N GLY A 214 12.10 -7.26 -1.79
CA GLY A 214 13.37 -7.23 -2.52
C GLY A 214 14.44 -8.13 -1.90
N TYR A 215 14.57 -8.10 -0.57
CA TYR A 215 15.51 -8.93 0.18
C TYR A 215 15.22 -10.42 -0.02
N MET A 216 13.95 -10.83 0.14
CA MET A 216 13.57 -12.24 0.07
C MET A 216 13.70 -12.79 -1.35
N LEU A 217 13.32 -12.03 -2.37
CA LEU A 217 13.49 -12.42 -3.76
C LEU A 217 14.98 -12.52 -4.14
N ALA A 218 15.80 -11.56 -3.73
CA ALA A 218 17.25 -11.61 -3.96
C ALA A 218 17.89 -12.83 -3.30
N LYS A 219 17.53 -13.12 -2.05
CA LYS A 219 18.04 -14.29 -1.32
C LYS A 219 17.64 -15.60 -2.00
N ASN A 220 16.41 -15.70 -2.50
CA ASN A 220 15.95 -16.88 -3.20
C ASN A 220 16.71 -17.12 -4.51
N GLN A 221 17.02 -16.05 -5.26
CA GLN A 221 17.81 -16.15 -6.49
C GLN A 221 19.27 -16.53 -6.22
N MET A 222 19.86 -16.09 -5.11
CA MET A 222 21.22 -16.49 -4.74
C MET A 222 21.29 -17.97 -4.35
N GLY A 223 20.31 -18.49 -3.62
CA GLY A 223 20.27 -19.90 -3.20
C GLY A 223 19.92 -20.89 -4.32
N SER A 224 19.38 -20.45 -5.45
CA SER A 224 19.11 -21.32 -6.61
C SER A 224 20.31 -21.54 -7.53
N HIS A 225 21.47 -20.94 -7.20
CA HIS A 225 22.71 -21.04 -7.98
C HIS A 225 23.83 -21.80 -7.25
N GLU A 226 23.53 -22.33 -6.06
CA GLU A 226 24.35 -23.31 -5.32
C GLU A 226 23.83 -24.72 -5.58
#